data_AF-A0A075H788-F1
#
_entry.id   AF-A0A075H788-F1
#
_cell.length_a   1.000
_cell.length_b   1.000
_cell.length_c   1.000
_cell.angle_alpha   90.00
_cell.angle_beta   90.00
_cell.angle_gamma   90.00
#
_symmetry.space_group_name_H-M   'P 1'
#
loop_
_entity.id
_entity.type
_entity.pdbx_description
1 polymer ?
#
loop_
_entity_poly.entity_id
_entity_poly.type
_entity_poly.pdbx_seq_one_letter_code
_entity_poly.pdbx_strand_id
1 'polypeptide(L)'
;MITQYAKGTYDLTDTGKKIHATYEENKNKQLIQLENMRYILPIYGGFDTLMECVRDPKKAILNNGVTQYTGKIKNLSVKVITSDKNKSIEVTCEKWVGVNAYEIMYDARRQVEDTFRGFFNGGNVKLGYPEQSMSPEWAIPHPIAEIMLKTTDSSQIRCGGGVINRSSGRNADWEVDNVVQATRVMNMPNVLDEINQKLTQQQKQQEETNPPYGMYM
;
A
#
# COMPACT_ATOMS: atom_id res chain seq x y z
N MET A 1 6.58 1.51 -27.80
CA MET A 1 7.56 1.06 -26.81
C MET A 1 6.77 0.68 -25.57
N ILE A 2 6.47 -0.60 -25.38
CA ILE A 2 5.64 -1.08 -24.27
C ILE A 2 6.60 -1.48 -23.15
N THR A 3 6.65 -0.68 -22.10
CA THR A 3 7.36 -0.99 -20.86
C THR A 3 6.70 -2.22 -20.25
N GLN A 4 7.43 -3.34 -20.18
CA GLN A 4 7.00 -4.56 -19.52
C GLN A 4 6.84 -4.28 -18.01
N TYR A 5 5.62 -3.95 -17.59
CA TYR A 5 5.25 -3.97 -16.19
C TYR A 5 4.87 -5.40 -15.79
N ALA A 6 5.51 -5.88 -14.73
CA ALA A 6 5.17 -7.02 -13.88
C ALA A 6 4.57 -8.25 -14.60
N LYS A 7 5.43 -9.20 -14.99
CA LYS A 7 5.00 -10.61 -15.16
C LYS A 7 4.72 -11.20 -13.78
N GLY A 8 3.50 -10.98 -13.32
CA GLY A 8 2.97 -11.52 -12.07
C GLY A 8 1.47 -11.70 -12.13
N THR A 9 0.96 -12.19 -13.27
CA THR A 9 -0.43 -12.65 -13.41
C THR A 9 -0.40 -14.01 -14.06
N TYR A 10 -0.60 -15.06 -13.27
CA TYR A 10 -0.80 -16.42 -13.77
C TYR A 10 -2.31 -16.68 -13.82
N ASP A 11 -2.88 -16.75 -15.02
CA ASP A 11 -4.22 -17.30 -15.25
C ASP A 11 -4.08 -18.75 -15.73
N LEU A 12 -4.62 -19.68 -14.94
CA LEU A 12 -4.95 -21.04 -15.37
C LEU A 12 -6.38 -21.31 -14.96
N THR A 13 -7.32 -21.23 -15.90
CA THR A 13 -8.66 -21.77 -15.69
C THR A 13 -9.27 -22.27 -16.99
N ASP A 14 -9.16 -23.58 -17.20
CA ASP A 14 -10.19 -24.34 -17.89
C ASP A 14 -11.39 -24.46 -16.95
N THR A 15 -12.54 -23.89 -17.34
CA THR A 15 -13.93 -24.34 -17.10
C THR A 15 -14.91 -23.17 -16.90
N GLY A 16 -15.81 -22.99 -17.87
CA GLY A 16 -16.81 -21.93 -17.89
C GLY A 16 -18.02 -22.18 -16.98
N LYS A 17 -18.04 -21.59 -15.78
CA LYS A 17 -19.27 -21.44 -14.97
C LYS A 17 -19.30 -20.11 -14.19
N LYS A 18 -20.02 -19.10 -14.69
CA LYS A 18 -20.40 -17.83 -14.00
C LYS A 18 -19.50 -17.43 -12.79
N ILE A 19 -18.37 -16.80 -13.07
CA ILE A 19 -17.24 -16.60 -12.13
C ILE A 19 -16.96 -15.09 -11.85
N HIS A 20 -17.80 -14.16 -12.32
CA HIS A 20 -17.40 -12.73 -12.37
C HIS A 20 -17.06 -12.10 -11.00
N ALA A 21 -17.84 -12.36 -9.95
CA ALA A 21 -17.55 -11.81 -8.62
C ALA A 21 -16.35 -12.48 -7.94
N THR A 22 -16.17 -13.78 -8.14
CA THR A 22 -15.06 -14.56 -7.58
C THR A 22 -13.72 -14.23 -8.26
N TYR A 23 -13.74 -13.85 -9.56
CA TYR A 23 -12.54 -13.39 -10.27
C TYR A 23 -12.07 -12.02 -9.82
N GLU A 24 -12.96 -11.06 -9.54
CA GLU A 24 -12.54 -9.75 -9.03
C GLU A 24 -11.88 -9.88 -7.65
N GLU A 25 -12.44 -10.70 -6.76
CA GLU A 25 -11.82 -10.99 -5.46
C GLU A 25 -10.47 -11.70 -5.62
N ASN A 26 -10.35 -12.72 -6.47
CA ASN A 26 -9.08 -13.42 -6.69
C ASN A 26 -8.03 -12.56 -7.39
N LYS A 27 -8.41 -11.68 -8.32
CA LYS A 27 -7.51 -10.68 -8.90
C LYS A 27 -7.01 -9.73 -7.83
N ASN A 28 -7.89 -9.21 -6.97
CA ASN A 28 -7.51 -8.28 -5.91
C ASN A 28 -6.58 -8.90 -4.86
N LYS A 29 -6.66 -10.21 -4.60
CA LYS A 29 -5.75 -10.93 -3.69
C LYS A 29 -4.29 -10.97 -4.16
N GLN A 30 -4.04 -10.69 -5.45
CA GLN A 30 -2.69 -10.64 -6.03
C GLN A 30 -2.20 -9.20 -6.25
N LEU A 31 -3.01 -8.19 -5.92
CA LEU A 31 -2.67 -6.79 -6.11
C LEU A 31 -2.00 -6.18 -4.86
N ILE A 32 -1.10 -5.24 -5.08
CA ILE A 32 -0.58 -4.41 -4.00
C ILE A 32 -1.73 -3.59 -3.41
N GLN A 33 -1.76 -3.50 -2.09
CA GLN A 33 -2.79 -2.78 -1.35
C GLN A 33 -2.17 -1.69 -0.50
N LEU A 34 -2.73 -0.49 -0.60
CA LEU A 34 -2.51 0.58 0.36
C LEU A 34 -3.35 0.28 1.61
N GLU A 35 -2.69 -0.05 2.72
CA GLU A 35 -3.34 -0.37 3.98
C GLU A 35 -3.75 0.89 4.73
N ASN A 36 -2.87 1.89 4.73
CA ASN A 36 -3.06 3.08 5.52
C ASN A 36 -2.27 4.24 4.92
N MET A 37 -2.95 5.37 4.75
CA MET A 37 -2.37 6.63 4.34
C MET A 37 -3.22 7.73 4.93
N ARG A 38 -2.56 8.77 5.45
CA ARG A 38 -3.25 9.89 6.08
C ARG A 38 -2.73 11.22 5.58
N TYR A 39 -3.67 12.14 5.46
CA TYR A 39 -3.41 13.53 5.11
C TYR A 39 -3.92 14.42 6.22
N ILE A 40 -3.13 15.41 6.61
CA ILE A 40 -3.52 16.45 7.56
C ILE A 40 -3.73 17.76 6.80
N LEU A 41 -4.85 18.42 7.09
CA LEU A 41 -5.22 19.70 6.52
C LEU A 41 -5.37 20.71 7.67
N PRO A 42 -4.65 21.84 7.66
CA PRO A 42 -4.90 22.94 8.59
C PRO A 42 -6.31 23.52 8.42
N ILE A 43 -6.97 23.91 9.51
CA ILE A 43 -8.27 24.57 9.49
C ILE A 43 -8.07 26.04 9.84
N TYR A 44 -8.24 26.93 8.86
CA TYR A 44 -8.07 28.38 9.02
C TYR A 44 -9.38 29.10 9.37
N GLY A 45 -10.53 28.49 9.11
CA GLY A 45 -11.84 29.09 9.42
C GLY A 45 -13.01 28.13 9.17
N GLY A 46 -14.18 28.43 9.73
CA GLY A 46 -15.40 27.63 9.58
C GLY A 46 -15.39 26.30 10.33
N PHE A 47 -14.75 26.26 11.50
CA PHE A 47 -14.64 25.05 12.31
C PHE A 47 -16.01 24.43 12.64
N ASP A 48 -16.98 25.25 13.07
CA ASP A 48 -18.30 24.73 13.46
C ASP A 48 -19.03 24.11 12.27
N THR A 49 -18.99 24.76 11.11
CA THR A 49 -19.54 24.24 9.85
C THR A 49 -18.84 22.95 9.40
N LEU A 50 -17.52 22.84 9.60
CA LEU A 50 -16.81 21.59 9.34
C LEU A 50 -17.29 20.48 10.28
N MET A 51 -17.49 20.79 11.56
CA MET A 51 -17.94 19.83 12.56
C MET A 51 -19.37 19.33 12.29
N GLU A 52 -20.25 20.15 11.72
CA GLU A 52 -21.58 19.72 11.24
C GLU A 52 -21.50 18.65 10.15
N CYS A 53 -20.41 18.63 9.37
CA CYS A 53 -20.17 17.62 8.34
C CYS A 53 -19.60 16.30 8.91
N VAL A 54 -19.08 16.31 10.14
CA VAL A 54 -18.51 15.12 10.78
C VAL A 54 -19.63 14.29 11.37
N ARG A 55 -19.82 13.09 10.83
CA ARG A 55 -20.79 12.12 11.33
C ARG A 55 -20.27 11.42 12.58
N ASP A 56 -21.14 11.32 13.58
CA ASP A 56 -20.93 10.63 14.86
C ASP A 56 -19.60 10.99 15.57
N PRO A 57 -19.31 12.28 15.81
CA PRO A 57 -18.04 12.72 16.35
C PRO A 57 -17.87 12.25 17.80
N LYS A 58 -16.91 11.34 18.03
CA LYS A 58 -16.47 10.92 19.36
C LYS A 58 -15.36 11.84 19.85
N LYS A 59 -15.64 12.55 20.94
CA LYS A 59 -14.71 13.48 21.59
C LYS A 59 -13.78 12.76 22.57
N ALA A 60 -12.49 13.07 22.49
CA ALA A 60 -11.48 12.69 23.47
C ALA A 60 -10.65 13.93 23.85
N ILE A 61 -10.34 14.09 25.13
CA ILE A 61 -9.47 15.16 25.63
C ILE A 61 -8.15 14.50 26.03
N LEU A 62 -7.04 14.96 25.45
CA LEU A 62 -5.71 14.47 25.74
C LEU A 62 -5.09 15.25 26.91
N ASN A 63 -4.11 14.62 27.58
CA ASN A 63 -3.44 15.16 28.76
C ASN A 63 -2.70 16.48 28.52
N ASN A 64 -2.45 16.85 27.26
CA ASN A 64 -1.77 18.08 26.85
C ASN A 64 -2.75 19.21 26.46
N GLY A 65 -4.05 19.08 26.80
CA GLY A 65 -5.07 20.08 26.47
C GLY A 65 -5.55 20.03 25.02
N VAL A 66 -5.06 19.08 24.22
CA VAL A 66 -5.57 18.85 22.86
C VAL A 66 -6.89 18.10 22.94
N THR A 67 -7.91 18.62 22.26
CA THR A 67 -9.16 17.89 22.04
C THR A 67 -9.14 17.24 20.66
N GLN A 68 -9.58 15.99 20.58
CA GLN A 68 -9.71 15.23 19.35
C GLN A 68 -11.15 14.80 19.14
N TYR A 69 -11.65 14.93 17.92
CA TYR A 69 -12.93 14.39 17.49
C TYR A 69 -12.68 13.35 16.41
N THR A 70 -13.10 12.12 16.64
CA THR A 70 -13.01 11.04 15.65
C THR A 70 -14.40 10.78 15.06
N GLY A 71 -14.49 10.68 13.75
CA GLY A 71 -15.77 10.51 13.06
C GLY A 71 -15.57 10.20 11.59
N LYS A 72 -16.59 10.46 10.77
CA LYS A 72 -16.54 10.24 9.32
C LYS A 72 -17.05 11.44 8.54
N ILE A 73 -16.35 11.81 7.47
CA ILE A 73 -16.86 12.72 6.43
C ILE A 73 -16.98 11.90 5.15
N LYS A 74 -18.19 11.80 4.60
CA LYS A 74 -18.53 10.79 3.57
C LYS A 74 -18.02 9.41 4.03
N ASN A 75 -17.36 8.67 3.16
CA ASN A 75 -16.75 7.37 3.42
C ASN A 75 -15.40 7.45 4.16
N LEU A 76 -14.79 8.63 4.29
CA LEU A 76 -13.47 8.78 4.89
C LEU A 76 -13.54 8.87 6.42
N SER A 77 -12.63 8.16 7.08
CA SER A 77 -12.44 8.31 8.53
C SER A 77 -11.62 9.56 8.80
N VAL A 78 -12.11 10.40 9.71
CA VAL A 78 -11.47 11.68 10.03
C VAL A 78 -11.22 11.82 11.52
N LYS A 79 -10.17 12.57 11.83
CA LYS A 79 -9.81 12.98 13.18
C LYS A 79 -9.55 14.48 13.17
N VAL A 80 -10.46 15.24 13.75
CA VAL A 80 -10.31 16.68 13.91
C VAL A 80 -9.56 16.94 15.20
N ILE A 81 -8.44 17.66 15.11
CA ILE A 81 -7.53 17.96 16.22
C ILE A 81 -7.65 19.45 16.51
N THR A 82 -7.98 19.79 17.74
CA THR A 82 -8.14 21.18 18.18
C THR A 82 -7.31 21.44 19.42
N SER A 83 -6.52 22.51 19.35
CA SER A 83 -5.80 23.09 20.47
C SER A 83 -6.05 24.60 20.48
N ASP A 84 -5.61 25.28 21.54
CA ASP A 84 -5.72 26.74 21.65
C ASP A 84 -4.98 27.47 20.51
N LYS A 85 -3.95 26.84 19.94
CA LYS A 85 -3.09 27.45 18.91
C LYS A 85 -3.46 27.04 17.49
N ASN A 86 -3.80 25.76 17.31
CA ASN A 86 -3.95 25.15 15.99
C ASN A 86 -5.17 24.24 15.93
N LYS A 87 -5.82 24.25 14.77
CA LYS A 87 -6.89 23.33 14.40
C LYS A 87 -6.52 22.64 13.09
N SER A 88 -6.72 21.34 13.01
CA SER A 88 -6.47 20.56 11.81
C SER A 88 -7.43 19.39 11.71
N ILE A 89 -7.58 18.85 10.51
CA ILE A 89 -8.29 17.61 10.25
C ILE A 89 -7.33 16.61 9.61
N GLU A 90 -7.13 15.48 10.26
CA GLU A 90 -6.44 14.33 9.69
C GLU A 90 -7.48 13.40 9.05
N VAL A 91 -7.25 13.03 7.81
CA VAL A 91 -8.12 12.22 6.98
C VAL A 91 -7.38 10.92 6.68
N THR A 92 -8.01 9.79 6.99
CA THR A 92 -7.51 8.46 6.60
C THR A 92 -8.13 8.08 5.28
N CYS A 93 -7.28 7.87 4.27
CA CYS A 93 -7.69 7.39 2.95
C CYS A 93 -8.30 5.99 3.07
N GLU A 94 -9.14 5.64 2.10
CA GLU A 94 -9.58 4.25 1.97
C GLU A 94 -8.43 3.34 1.56
N LYS A 95 -8.66 2.04 1.72
CA LYS A 95 -7.75 1.05 1.15
C LYS A 95 -7.93 1.02 -0.35
N TRP A 96 -6.81 1.01 -1.07
CA TRP A 96 -6.78 0.96 -2.52
C TRP A 96 -5.98 -0.25 -2.96
N VAL A 97 -6.42 -0.93 -4.02
CA VAL A 97 -5.72 -2.06 -4.63
C VAL A 97 -5.34 -1.72 -6.06
N GLY A 98 -4.18 -2.20 -6.51
CA GLY A 98 -3.74 -1.96 -7.89
C GLY A 98 -2.43 -2.65 -8.20
N VAL A 99 -1.85 -2.33 -9.36
CA VAL A 99 -0.57 -2.89 -9.83
C VAL A 99 0.60 -1.93 -9.63
N ASN A 100 0.31 -0.64 -9.43
CA ASN A 100 1.30 0.42 -9.33
C ASN A 100 1.07 1.25 -8.06
N ALA A 101 2.05 1.19 -7.13
CA ALA A 101 1.99 1.90 -5.86
C ALA A 101 1.86 3.42 -6.04
N TYR A 102 2.50 4.01 -7.06
CA TYR A 102 2.44 5.45 -7.28
C TYR A 102 1.08 5.93 -7.80
N GLU A 103 0.45 5.15 -8.68
CA GLU A 103 -0.91 5.43 -9.15
C GLU A 103 -1.91 5.33 -7.99
N ILE A 104 -1.77 4.29 -7.16
CA ILE A 104 -2.59 4.13 -5.96
C ILE A 104 -2.42 5.33 -5.01
N MET A 105 -1.20 5.80 -4.76
CA MET A 105 -0.98 6.99 -3.93
C MET A 105 -1.62 8.24 -4.53
N TYR A 106 -1.54 8.40 -5.86
CA TYR A 106 -2.15 9.51 -6.56
C TYR A 106 -3.68 9.49 -6.42
N ASP A 107 -4.31 8.33 -6.61
CA ASP A 107 -5.76 8.18 -6.46
C ASP A 107 -6.21 8.38 -5.00
N ALA A 108 -5.44 7.87 -4.03
CA ALA A 108 -5.70 8.08 -2.60
C ALA A 108 -5.62 9.56 -2.20
N ARG A 109 -4.65 10.30 -2.76
CA ARG A 109 -4.55 11.76 -2.57
C ARG A 109 -5.74 12.47 -3.21
N ARG A 110 -6.07 12.13 -4.46
CA ARG A 110 -7.19 12.74 -5.20
C ARG A 110 -8.51 12.52 -4.48
N GLN A 111 -8.71 11.35 -3.84
CA GLN A 111 -9.88 11.08 -3.02
C GLN A 111 -10.06 12.11 -1.88
N VAL A 112 -8.97 12.50 -1.21
CA VAL A 112 -9.01 13.55 -0.18
C VAL A 112 -9.31 14.91 -0.82
N GLU A 113 -8.59 15.27 -1.87
CA GLU A 113 -8.78 16.56 -2.56
C GLU A 113 -10.22 16.73 -3.07
N ASP A 114 -10.80 15.70 -3.70
CA ASP A 114 -12.17 15.69 -4.20
C ASP A 114 -13.21 15.71 -3.07
N THR A 115 -12.92 15.04 -1.95
CA THR A 115 -13.81 15.06 -0.78
C THR A 115 -13.91 16.46 -0.20
N PHE A 116 -12.81 17.20 -0.18
CA PHE A 116 -12.72 18.53 0.43
C PHE A 116 -12.76 19.68 -0.58
N ARG A 117 -12.95 19.40 -1.87
CA ARG A 117 -12.98 20.40 -2.97
C ARG A 117 -13.92 21.57 -2.71
N GLY A 118 -15.09 21.31 -2.13
CA GLY A 118 -16.08 22.34 -1.78
C GLY A 118 -15.60 23.32 -0.69
N PHE A 119 -14.65 22.90 0.16
CA PHE A 119 -14.08 23.72 1.22
C PHE A 119 -12.85 24.52 0.73
N PHE A 120 -12.16 24.07 -0.32
CA PHE A 120 -11.03 24.83 -0.90
C PHE A 120 -11.48 26.05 -1.72
N ASN A 121 -12.64 25.97 -2.39
CA ASN A 121 -13.07 26.96 -3.37
C ASN A 121 -13.97 28.07 -2.79
N GLY A 122 -13.68 28.56 -1.58
CA GLY A 122 -14.36 29.72 -1.00
C GLY A 122 -15.70 29.42 -0.31
N GLY A 123 -15.90 28.19 0.16
CA GLY A 123 -17.01 27.85 1.04
C GLY A 123 -16.88 28.45 2.46
N ASN A 124 -17.86 28.18 3.32
CA ASN A 124 -17.89 28.64 4.71
C ASN A 124 -16.76 28.06 5.59
N VAL A 125 -16.03 27.06 5.10
CA VAL A 125 -14.85 26.47 5.75
C VAL A 125 -13.62 26.82 4.93
N LYS A 126 -12.53 27.20 5.60
CA LYS A 126 -11.22 27.48 4.98
C LYS A 126 -10.23 26.41 5.44
N LEU A 127 -9.83 25.54 4.52
CA LEU A 127 -8.83 24.49 4.76
C LEU A 127 -7.51 24.81 4.03
N GLY A 128 -6.39 24.44 4.64
CA GLY A 128 -5.08 24.41 3.99
C GLY A 128 -4.90 23.16 3.15
N TYR A 129 -3.88 23.17 2.29
CA TYR A 129 -3.57 22.03 1.42
C TYR A 129 -3.30 20.75 2.21
N PRO A 130 -3.68 19.58 1.66
CA PRO A 130 -3.40 18.30 2.30
C PRO A 130 -1.91 18.00 2.29
N GLU A 131 -1.36 17.81 3.47
CA GLU A 131 0.01 17.34 3.69
C GLU A 131 -0.03 15.90 4.18
N GLN A 132 0.90 15.06 3.72
CA GLN A 132 0.94 13.68 4.16
C GLN A 132 1.38 13.63 5.63
N SER A 133 0.54 13.08 6.52
CA SER A 133 0.83 13.04 7.96
C SER A 133 1.51 11.75 8.41
N MET A 134 1.53 10.72 7.56
CA MET A 134 2.25 9.48 7.81
C MET A 134 2.77 8.87 6.51
N SER A 135 3.86 8.10 6.60
CA SER A 135 4.31 7.25 5.49
C SER A 135 3.23 6.23 5.13
N PRO A 136 3.08 5.89 3.83
CA PRO A 136 2.04 4.97 3.40
C PRO A 136 2.42 3.54 3.77
N GLU A 137 1.49 2.81 4.39
CA GLU A 137 1.65 1.40 4.72
C GLU A 137 1.09 0.55 3.59
N TRP A 138 1.85 -0.43 3.14
CA TRP A 138 1.54 -1.28 2.00
C TRP A 138 1.51 -2.74 2.41
N ALA A 139 0.60 -3.50 1.83
CA ALA A 139 0.59 -4.95 1.90
C ALA A 139 0.74 -5.54 0.49
N ILE A 140 1.84 -6.27 0.26
CA ILE A 140 2.24 -6.76 -1.06
C ILE A 140 2.16 -8.28 -1.07
N PRO A 141 1.22 -8.87 -1.83
CA PRO A 141 1.19 -10.31 -2.02
C PRO A 141 2.50 -10.79 -2.63
N HIS A 142 3.16 -11.77 -2.00
CA HIS A 142 4.50 -12.17 -2.44
C HIS A 142 4.75 -13.68 -2.34
N PRO A 143 5.23 -14.35 -3.41
CA PRO A 143 5.46 -15.79 -3.39
C PRO A 143 6.54 -16.20 -2.37
N ILE A 144 7.57 -15.37 -2.18
CA ILE A 144 8.59 -15.63 -1.15
C ILE A 144 7.99 -15.52 0.26
N ALA A 145 7.05 -14.60 0.49
CA ALA A 145 6.37 -14.51 1.79
C ALA A 145 5.65 -15.82 2.11
N GLU A 146 4.95 -16.39 1.12
CA GLU A 146 4.26 -17.68 1.23
C GLU A 146 5.24 -18.82 1.56
N ILE A 147 6.37 -18.88 0.86
CA ILE A 147 7.41 -19.91 1.09
C ILE A 147 8.02 -19.76 2.48
N MET A 148 8.37 -18.54 2.89
CA MET A 148 9.00 -18.27 4.20
C MET A 148 8.08 -18.67 5.36
N LEU A 149 6.81 -18.27 5.31
CA LEU A 149 5.83 -18.60 6.36
C LEU A 149 5.56 -20.11 6.43
N LYS A 150 5.52 -20.81 5.29
CA LYS A 150 5.37 -22.27 5.25
C LYS A 150 6.59 -22.99 5.82
N THR A 151 7.78 -22.55 5.44
CA THR A 151 9.05 -23.20 5.83
C THR A 151 9.33 -23.06 7.32
N THR A 152 8.94 -21.92 7.90
CA THR A 152 9.16 -21.60 9.31
C THR A 152 7.97 -21.96 10.21
N ASP A 153 6.91 -22.54 9.64
CA ASP A 153 5.61 -22.76 10.29
C ASP A 153 5.13 -21.56 11.13
N SER A 154 5.38 -20.35 10.62
CA SER A 154 5.11 -19.10 11.31
C SER A 154 3.87 -18.43 10.72
N SER A 155 3.07 -17.80 11.58
CA SER A 155 1.97 -16.93 11.15
C SER A 155 2.45 -15.53 10.76
N GLN A 156 3.59 -15.12 11.32
CA GLN A 156 4.22 -13.82 11.10
C GLN A 156 5.74 -13.91 11.29
N ILE A 157 6.49 -13.20 10.46
CA ILE A 157 7.95 -13.00 10.59
C ILE A 157 8.22 -11.49 10.55
N ARG A 158 8.97 -10.97 11.51
CA ARG A 158 9.40 -9.56 11.52
C ARG A 158 10.76 -9.43 10.88
N CYS A 159 10.89 -8.50 9.95
CA CYS A 159 12.14 -8.17 9.26
C CYS A 159 12.51 -6.71 9.55
N GLY A 160 13.79 -6.35 9.38
CA GLY A 160 14.30 -4.99 9.69
C GLY A 160 13.68 -3.84 8.89
N GLY A 161 12.77 -4.12 7.94
CA GLY A 161 12.05 -3.13 7.16
C GLY A 161 10.63 -3.56 6.79
N GLY A 162 10.00 -4.42 7.59
CA GLY A 162 8.64 -4.86 7.30
C GLY A 162 8.21 -6.10 8.06
N VAL A 163 7.02 -6.57 7.74
CA VAL A 163 6.42 -7.74 8.36
C VAL A 163 5.93 -8.67 7.27
N ILE A 164 6.31 -9.94 7.36
CA ILE A 164 5.76 -10.98 6.50
C ILE A 164 4.65 -11.66 7.30
N ASN A 165 3.44 -11.73 6.78
CA ASN A 165 2.29 -12.28 7.52
C ASN A 165 1.29 -13.00 6.60
N ARG A 166 0.43 -13.82 7.21
CA ARG A 166 -0.78 -14.31 6.55
C ARG A 166 -1.89 -13.29 6.73
N SER A 167 -2.38 -12.73 5.64
CA SER A 167 -3.45 -11.74 5.68
C SER A 167 -4.83 -12.38 5.61
N SER A 168 -5.76 -11.90 6.43
CA SER A 168 -7.15 -12.40 6.39
C SER A 168 -7.80 -12.07 5.05
N GLY A 169 -8.18 -13.11 4.29
CA GLY A 169 -8.81 -12.95 2.98
C GLY A 169 -7.84 -12.74 1.82
N ARG A 170 -6.52 -12.67 2.06
CA ARG A 170 -5.46 -12.68 1.03
C ARG A 170 -4.48 -13.83 1.31
N ASN A 171 -3.50 -14.03 0.43
CA ASN A 171 -2.44 -15.01 0.69
C ASN A 171 -1.41 -14.42 1.68
N ALA A 172 -0.17 -14.93 1.66
CA ALA A 172 0.93 -14.29 2.37
C ALA A 172 1.33 -12.96 1.75
N ASP A 173 1.48 -11.96 2.61
CA ASP A 173 1.86 -10.61 2.26
C ASP A 173 3.19 -10.23 2.89
N TRP A 174 3.87 -9.30 2.23
CA TRP A 174 4.96 -8.53 2.80
C TRP A 174 4.48 -7.10 3.01
N GLU A 175 4.35 -6.73 4.28
CA GLU A 175 3.99 -5.39 4.72
C GLU A 175 5.22 -4.50 4.84
N VAL A 176 5.14 -3.30 4.27
CA VAL A 176 6.22 -2.30 4.30
C VAL A 176 5.64 -0.90 4.51
N ASP A 177 6.45 0.01 5.05
CA ASP A 177 6.02 1.34 5.51
C ASP A 177 6.33 2.48 4.52
N ASN A 178 6.83 2.17 3.32
CA ASN A 178 7.09 3.17 2.30
C ASN A 178 7.08 2.63 0.87
N VAL A 179 6.86 3.54 -0.08
CA VAL A 179 6.70 3.23 -1.52
C VAL A 179 7.98 2.69 -2.17
N VAL A 180 9.16 3.10 -1.70
CA VAL A 180 10.44 2.65 -2.25
C VAL A 180 10.67 1.18 -1.92
N GLN A 181 10.46 0.80 -0.67
CA GLN A 181 10.50 -0.60 -0.25
C GLN A 181 9.40 -1.42 -0.92
N ALA A 182 8.19 -0.86 -1.06
CA ALA A 182 7.12 -1.54 -1.77
C ALA A 182 7.52 -1.88 -3.22
N THR A 183 8.14 -0.92 -3.90
CA THR A 183 8.67 -1.12 -5.26
C THR A 183 9.78 -2.19 -5.30
N ARG A 184 10.68 -2.20 -4.31
CA ARG A 184 11.74 -3.21 -4.21
C ARG A 184 11.18 -4.62 -4.01
N VAL A 185 10.22 -4.77 -3.10
CA VAL A 185 9.56 -6.06 -2.84
C VAL A 185 8.82 -6.54 -4.08
N MET A 186 8.03 -5.67 -4.73
CA MET A 186 7.32 -6.03 -5.98
C MET A 186 8.27 -6.53 -7.08
N ASN A 187 9.47 -5.94 -7.17
CA ASN A 187 10.44 -6.30 -8.20
C ASN A 187 11.37 -7.47 -7.82
N MET A 188 11.32 -7.95 -6.59
CA MET A 188 12.23 -8.98 -6.07
C MET A 188 12.23 -10.27 -6.91
N PRO A 189 11.10 -10.82 -7.38
CA PRO A 189 11.10 -12.03 -8.20
C PRO A 189 11.90 -11.84 -9.50
N ASN A 190 11.74 -10.70 -10.18
CA ASN A 190 12.48 -10.39 -11.41
C ASN A 190 13.99 -10.30 -11.14
N VAL A 191 14.38 -9.67 -10.04
CA VAL A 191 15.80 -9.56 -9.66
C VAL A 191 16.40 -10.93 -9.39
N LEU A 192 15.67 -11.83 -8.74
CA LEU A 192 16.13 -13.20 -8.49
C LEU A 192 16.28 -14.00 -9.79
N ASP A 193 15.34 -13.85 -10.73
CA ASP A 193 15.43 -14.49 -12.04
C ASP A 193 16.64 -13.98 -12.82
N GLU A 194 16.91 -12.68 -12.81
CA GLU A 194 18.10 -12.09 -13.43
C GLU A 194 19.40 -12.61 -12.79
N ILE A 195 19.45 -12.73 -11.46
CA ILE A 195 20.59 -13.30 -10.75
C ILE A 195 20.80 -14.76 -11.18
N ASN A 196 19.74 -15.57 -11.18
CA ASN A 196 19.80 -16.97 -11.58
C ASN A 196 20.28 -17.14 -13.03
N GLN A 197 19.82 -16.29 -13.95
CA GLN A 197 20.28 -16.31 -15.34
C GLN A 197 21.78 -15.97 -15.45
N LYS A 198 22.25 -14.94 -14.75
CA LYS A 198 23.68 -14.57 -14.74
C LYS A 198 24.56 -15.67 -14.15
N LEU A 199 24.14 -16.29 -13.04
CA LEU A 199 24.85 -17.41 -12.42
C LEU A 199 24.93 -18.61 -13.37
N THR A 200 23.83 -18.94 -14.05
CA THR A 200 23.79 -20.04 -15.03
C THR A 200 24.73 -19.77 -16.22
N GLN A 201 24.79 -18.52 -16.70
CA GLN A 201 25.70 -18.13 -17.78
C GLN A 201 27.17 -18.19 -17.34
N GLN A 202 27.49 -17.76 -16.11
CA GLN A 202 28.84 -17.87 -15.55
C GLN A 202 29.29 -19.33 -15.42
N GLN A 203 28.41 -20.22 -14.96
CA GLN A 203 28.71 -21.65 -14.87
C GLN A 203 29.01 -22.27 -16.24
N LYS A 204 28.21 -21.96 -17.26
CA LYS A 204 28.46 -22.43 -18.64
C LYS A 204 29.80 -21.93 -19.20
N GLN A 205 30.16 -20.66 -18.95
CA GLN A 205 31.44 -20.11 -19.38
C GLN A 205 32.63 -20.76 -18.65
N GLN A 206 32.47 -21.12 -17.38
CA GLN A 206 33.50 -21.86 -16.62
C GLN A 206 33.67 -23.30 -17.12
N GLU A 207 32.59 -23.98 -17.51
CA GLU A 207 32.64 -25.31 -18.11
C GLU A 207 33.25 -25.30 -19.53
N GLU A 208 33.03 -24.24 -20.32
CA GLU A 208 33.65 -24.08 -21.65
C GLU A 208 35.14 -23.70 -21.58
N THR A 209 35.57 -22.98 -20.54
CA THR A 209 36.97 -22.57 -20.37
C THR A 209 37.84 -23.62 -19.67
N ASN A 210 37.23 -24.59 -18.99
CA ASN A 210 37.89 -25.78 -18.46
C ASN A 210 37.31 -27.04 -19.11
N PRO A 211 37.80 -27.46 -20.29
CA PRO A 211 37.40 -28.75 -20.83
C PRO A 211 37.75 -29.85 -19.82
N PRO A 212 36.94 -30.91 -19.69
CA PRO A 212 37.24 -32.00 -18.77
C PRO A 212 38.62 -32.55 -19.12
N TYR A 213 39.51 -32.58 -18.13
CA TYR A 213 40.84 -33.18 -18.21
C TYR A 213 40.69 -34.65 -18.69
N GLY A 214 40.78 -34.86 -20.00
CA GLY A 214 40.49 -36.17 -20.59
C GLY A 214 40.51 -36.27 -22.11
N MET A 215 40.77 -35.20 -22.86
CA MET A 215 41.03 -35.30 -24.30
C MET A 215 42.23 -34.45 -24.73
N TYR A 216 43.42 -34.95 -24.37
CA TYR A 216 44.60 -34.81 -25.22
C TYR A 216 45.06 -36.24 -25.52
N MET A 217 44.76 -36.74 -26.73
CA MET A 217 45.47 -37.85 -27.36
C MET A 217 46.40 -37.26 -28.42
#